data_AF-A0A1D1YNN0-F1
#
_entry.id   AF-A0A1D1YNN0-F1
#
_cell.length_a   1.000
_cell.length_b   1.000
_cell.length_c   1.000
_cell.angle_alpha   90.00
_cell.angle_beta   90.00
_cell.angle_gamma   90.00
#
_symmetry.space_group_name_H-M   'P 1'
#
loop_
_entity.id
_entity.type
_entity.pdbx_description
1 polymer ?
#
loop_
_entity_poly.entity_id
_entity_poly.type
_entity_poly.pdbx_seq_one_letter_code
_entity_poly.pdbx_strand_id
1 'polypeptide(L)'
;SQSVAIKVIDKEKVLRVGLMDQIKREISVMKLVRHPNIVQLYEVMATKAKIYFVMEYVRGGELFNKVAKGRLKEDVGLRYFQQLISAVDFCHSRGVYHRDLKPENLLLDENGNLKVSDFGLSALA
;
A
#
# COMPACT_ATOMS: atom_id res chain seq x y z
N SER A 1 -16.53 -10.19 13.03
CA SER A 1 -15.69 -10.63 11.90
C SER A 1 -14.85 -9.46 11.44
N GLN A 2 -13.59 -9.68 11.07
CA GLN A 2 -12.69 -8.64 10.56
C GLN A 2 -12.79 -8.58 9.03
N SER A 3 -13.01 -7.40 8.45
CA SER A 3 -13.00 -7.19 6.99
C SER A 3 -11.56 -7.11 6.48
N VAL A 4 -11.29 -7.64 5.28
CA VAL A 4 -9.98 -7.65 4.63
C VAL A 4 -10.07 -7.23 3.17
N ALA A 5 -9.00 -6.67 2.63
CA ALA A 5 -8.83 -6.44 1.20
C ALA A 5 -8.06 -7.62 0.59
N ILE A 6 -8.53 -8.15 -0.55
CA ILE A 6 -7.87 -9.27 -1.23
C ILE A 6 -7.45 -8.83 -2.64
N LYS A 7 -6.13 -8.65 -2.85
CA LYS A 7 -5.56 -8.46 -4.19
C LYS A 7 -5.33 -9.84 -4.81
N VAL A 8 -5.98 -10.10 -5.94
CA VAL A 8 -5.94 -11.38 -6.66
C VAL A 8 -5.11 -11.22 -7.93
N ILE A 9 -4.13 -12.10 -8.09
CA ILE A 9 -3.21 -12.05 -9.23
C ILE A 9 -3.24 -13.38 -9.98
N ASP A 10 -3.33 -13.29 -11.31
CA ASP A 10 -3.29 -14.43 -12.21
C ASP A 10 -1.84 -14.82 -12.56
N LYS A 11 -1.46 -16.07 -12.28
CA LYS A 11 -0.10 -16.57 -12.47
C LYS A 11 0.28 -16.65 -13.95
N GLU A 12 -0.63 -17.05 -14.82
CA GLU A 12 -0.37 -17.17 -16.25
C GLU A 12 -0.12 -15.80 -16.87
N LYS A 13 -0.96 -14.81 -16.53
CA LYS A 13 -0.78 -13.43 -16.97
C LYS A 13 0.60 -12.90 -16.56
N VAL A 14 0.96 -13.07 -15.29
CA VAL A 14 2.24 -12.58 -14.74
C VAL A 14 3.45 -13.26 -15.38
N LEU A 15 3.40 -14.58 -15.58
CA LEU A 15 4.48 -15.31 -16.24
C LEU A 15 4.70 -14.81 -17.66
N ARG A 16 3.61 -14.63 -18.42
CA ARG A 16 3.64 -14.13 -19.80
C ARG A 16 4.25 -12.73 -19.91
N VAL A 17 3.99 -11.84 -18.94
CA VAL A 17 4.54 -10.47 -18.93
C VAL A 17 5.84 -10.32 -18.14
N GLY A 18 6.40 -11.42 -17.60
CA GLY A 18 7.69 -11.39 -16.89
C GLY A 18 7.68 -10.68 -15.53
N LEU A 19 6.52 -10.53 -14.88
CA LEU A 19 6.40 -9.75 -13.62
C LEU A 19 6.54 -10.61 -12.34
N MET A 20 6.93 -11.88 -12.44
CA MET A 20 6.95 -12.79 -11.28
C MET A 20 7.91 -12.33 -10.19
N ASP A 21 9.07 -11.80 -10.55
CA ASP A 21 10.05 -11.31 -9.58
C ASP A 21 9.63 -9.98 -8.95
N GLN A 22 8.83 -9.17 -9.65
CA GLN A 22 8.21 -7.98 -9.08
C GLN A 22 7.20 -8.38 -7.99
N ILE A 23 6.39 -9.42 -8.21
CA ILE A 23 5.46 -9.94 -7.20
C ILE A 23 6.20 -10.48 -5.98
N LYS A 24 7.24 -11.30 -6.19
CA LYS A 24 8.05 -11.81 -5.08
C LYS A 24 8.65 -10.67 -4.26
N ARG A 25 9.13 -9.61 -4.93
CA ARG A 25 9.67 -8.41 -4.28
C ARG A 25 8.60 -7.67 -3.49
N GLU A 26 7.42 -7.45 -4.08
CA GLU A 26 6.28 -6.82 -3.39
C GLU A 26 5.95 -7.58 -2.09
N ILE A 27 5.85 -8.91 -2.15
CA ILE A 27 5.62 -9.76 -0.98
C ILE A 27 6.72 -9.58 0.08
N SER A 28 7.99 -9.64 -0.33
CA SER A 28 9.13 -9.48 0.59
C SER A 28 9.14 -8.10 1.24
N VAL A 29 8.90 -7.03 0.47
CA VAL A 29 8.81 -5.66 0.97
C VAL A 29 7.68 -5.54 1.99
N MET A 30 6.47 -5.95 1.63
CA MET A 30 5.29 -5.83 2.49
C MET A 30 5.39 -6.65 3.79
N LYS A 31 6.21 -7.71 3.82
CA LYS A 31 6.52 -8.45 5.05
C LYS A 31 7.50 -7.69 5.97
N LEU A 32 8.36 -6.85 5.42
CA LEU A 32 9.33 -6.05 6.17
C LEU A 32 8.75 -4.75 6.69
N VAL A 33 7.72 -4.21 6.01
CA VAL A 33 7.13 -2.92 6.38
C VAL A 33 5.88 -3.07 7.24
N ARG A 34 6.03 -2.83 8.55
CA ARG A 34 4.92 -2.77 9.52
C ARG A 34 4.92 -1.42 10.23
N HIS A 35 4.00 -0.55 9.82
CA HIS A 35 3.91 0.83 10.30
C HIS A 35 2.44 1.29 10.34
N PRO A 36 2.01 2.12 11.31
CA PRO A 36 0.62 2.58 11.41
C PRO A 36 0.10 3.27 10.14
N ASN A 37 0.96 3.96 9.38
CA ASN A 37 0.61 4.65 8.13
C ASN A 37 0.94 3.86 6.86
N ILE A 38 1.09 2.54 6.94
CA ILE A 38 1.28 1.64 5.79
C ILE A 38 0.19 0.56 5.85
N VAL A 39 -0.38 0.19 4.70
CA VAL A 39 -1.33 -0.94 4.61
C VAL A 39 -0.63 -2.23 4.96
N GLN A 40 -1.13 -2.93 5.97
CA GLN A 40 -0.53 -4.18 6.44
C GLN A 40 -0.87 -5.35 5.50
N LEU A 41 0.14 -6.12 5.11
CA LEU A 41 -0.04 -7.48 4.59
C LEU A 41 -0.23 -8.45 5.76
N TYR A 42 -1.36 -9.15 5.79
CA TYR A 42 -1.62 -10.20 6.78
C TYR A 42 -1.07 -11.55 6.32
N GLU A 43 -1.39 -11.94 5.09
CA GLU A 43 -1.02 -13.25 4.56
C GLU A 43 -0.92 -13.26 3.03
N VAL A 44 -0.15 -14.20 2.49
CA VAL A 44 -0.13 -14.51 1.06
C VAL A 44 -0.50 -15.97 0.86
N MET A 45 -1.53 -16.22 0.07
CA MET A 45 -1.98 -17.56 -0.31
C MET A 45 -1.75 -17.78 -1.79
N ALA A 46 -1.54 -19.04 -2.21
CA ALA A 46 -1.37 -19.36 -3.61
C ALA A 46 -2.08 -20.67 -3.97
N THR A 47 -2.73 -20.68 -5.14
CA THR A 47 -3.28 -21.89 -5.77
C THR A 47 -2.49 -22.20 -7.05
N LYS A 48 -2.87 -23.23 -7.81
CA LYS A 48 -2.23 -23.52 -9.11
C LYS A 48 -2.30 -22.33 -10.07
N ALA A 49 -3.40 -21.58 -10.06
CA ALA A 49 -3.66 -20.51 -11.04
C ALA A 49 -3.49 -19.09 -10.48
N LYS A 50 -3.64 -18.87 -9.16
CA LYS A 50 -3.74 -17.52 -8.58
C LYS A 50 -2.85 -17.32 -7.36
N ILE A 51 -2.50 -16.05 -7.10
CA ILE A 51 -1.86 -15.58 -5.86
C ILE A 51 -2.83 -14.58 -5.21
N TYR A 52 -2.98 -14.67 -3.90
CA TYR A 52 -3.90 -13.86 -3.11
C TYR A 52 -3.11 -13.14 -2.01
N PHE A 53 -3.24 -11.83 -1.96
CA PHE A 53 -2.68 -10.99 -0.90
C PHE A 53 -3.82 -10.62 0.02
N VAL A 54 -3.80 -11.12 1.25
CA VAL A 54 -4.75 -10.76 2.30
C VAL A 54 -4.20 -9.57 3.06
N MET A 55 -4.87 -8.43 2.96
CA MET A 55 -4.37 -7.14 3.43
C MET A 55 -5.39 -6.43 4.34
N GLU A 56 -4.89 -5.45 5.10
CA GLU A 56 -5.71 -4.50 5.85
C GLU A 56 -6.74 -3.84 4.92
N TYR A 57 -8.02 -3.88 5.32
CA TYR A 57 -9.08 -3.18 4.63
C TYR A 57 -9.22 -1.76 5.17
N VAL A 58 -8.86 -0.77 4.34
CA VAL A 58 -8.89 0.65 4.70
C VAL A 58 -10.23 1.26 4.27
N ARG A 59 -11.12 1.51 5.25
CA ARG A 59 -12.54 1.82 5.01
C ARG A 59 -12.84 3.20 4.42
N GLY A 60 -12.00 4.20 4.69
CA GLY A 60 -12.24 5.59 4.28
C GLY A 60 -11.91 5.90 2.82
N GLY A 61 -11.42 4.91 2.07
CA GLY A 61 -11.11 5.04 0.65
C GLY A 61 -9.91 5.95 0.38
N GLU A 62 -9.78 6.40 -0.87
CA GLU A 62 -8.66 7.23 -1.32
C GLU A 62 -8.73 8.65 -0.74
N LEU A 63 -7.58 9.17 -0.28
CA LEU A 63 -7.40 10.57 0.09
C LEU A 63 -7.73 11.49 -1.10
N PHE A 64 -7.45 11.05 -2.33
CA PHE A 64 -7.78 11.77 -3.55
C PHE A 64 -9.26 12.19 -3.60
N ASN A 65 -10.19 11.34 -3.16
CA ASN A 65 -11.62 11.65 -3.15
C ASN A 65 -11.98 12.83 -2.23
N LYS A 66 -11.15 13.13 -1.22
CA LYS A 66 -11.30 14.34 -0.41
C LYS A 66 -10.70 15.56 -1.12
N VAL A 67 -9.51 15.43 -1.70
CA VAL A 67 -8.81 16.53 -2.39
C VAL A 67 -9.54 16.97 -3.66
N ALA A 68 -10.17 16.04 -4.38
CA ALA A 68 -10.97 16.33 -5.57
C ALA A 68 -12.19 17.24 -5.29
N LYS A 69 -12.65 17.31 -4.03
CA LYS A 69 -13.77 18.17 -3.60
C LYS A 69 -13.34 19.60 -3.27
N GLY A 70 -12.04 19.88 -3.26
CA GLY A 70 -11.49 21.21 -2.94
C GLY A 70 -10.23 21.12 -2.08
N ARG A 71 -9.60 22.28 -1.86
CA ARG A 71 -8.39 22.38 -1.02
C ARG A 71 -8.70 21.93 0.40
N LEU A 72 -7.79 21.14 0.97
CA LEU A 72 -7.82 20.82 2.39
C LEU A 72 -7.50 22.07 3.22
N LYS A 73 -8.03 22.13 4.44
CA LYS A 73 -7.53 23.07 5.44
C LYS A 73 -6.08 22.74 5.78
N GLU A 74 -5.31 23.76 6.11
CA GLU A 74 -3.86 23.65 6.33
C GLU A 74 -3.51 22.65 7.43
N ASP A 75 -4.22 22.68 8.56
CA ASP A 75 -4.05 21.76 9.69
C ASP A 75 -4.26 20.29 9.29
N VAL A 76 -5.27 20.03 8.47
CA VAL A 76 -5.57 18.69 7.94
C VAL A 76 -4.49 18.25 6.95
N GLY A 77 -4.07 19.15 6.05
CA GLY A 77 -2.99 18.89 5.10
C GLY A 77 -1.67 18.57 5.79
N LEU A 78 -1.32 19.34 6.83
CA LEU A 78 -0.12 19.14 7.63
C LEU A 78 -0.14 17.78 8.33
N ARG A 79 -1.28 17.38 8.93
CA ARG A 79 -1.43 16.07 9.56
C ARG A 79 -1.18 14.92 8.59
N TYR A 80 -1.77 14.97 7.39
CA TYR A 80 -1.53 13.92 6.38
C TYR A 80 -0.09 13.90 5.90
N PHE A 81 0.52 15.08 5.70
CA PHE A 81 1.91 15.18 5.28
C PHE A 81 2.85 14.57 6.33
N GLN A 82 2.65 14.85 7.62
CA GLN A 82 3.43 14.25 8.70
C GLN A 82 3.30 12.71 8.71
N GLN A 83 2.09 12.19 8.56
CA GLN A 83 1.84 10.74 8.49
C GLN A 83 2.50 10.09 7.27
N LEU A 84 2.48 10.77 6.11
CA LEU A 84 3.15 10.33 4.90
C LEU A 84 4.68 10.30 5.10
N ILE A 85 5.27 11.36 5.64
CA ILE A 85 6.71 11.41 5.90
C ILE A 85 7.13 10.34 6.91
N SER A 86 6.34 10.08 7.95
CA SER A 86 6.58 8.99 8.90
C SER A 86 6.63 7.62 8.20
N ALA A 87 5.70 7.34 7.28
CA ALA A 87 5.71 6.09 6.51
C ALA A 87 6.93 5.99 5.56
N VAL A 88 7.28 7.10 4.91
CA VAL A 88 8.40 7.16 3.96
C VAL A 88 9.74 6.98 4.68
N ASP A 89 9.96 7.66 5.79
CA ASP A 89 11.16 7.52 6.62
C ASP A 89 11.31 6.07 7.13
N PHE A 90 10.22 5.48 7.58
CA PHE A 90 10.18 4.09 8.01
C PHE A 90 10.56 3.11 6.88
N CYS A 91 10.11 3.34 5.65
CA CYS A 91 10.50 2.54 4.47
C CYS A 91 11.97 2.75 4.11
N HIS A 92 12.42 4.00 4.02
CA HIS A 92 13.77 4.34 3.61
C HIS A 92 14.83 3.82 4.60
N SER A 93 14.56 3.87 5.91
CA SER A 93 15.43 3.27 6.94
C SER A 93 15.60 1.75 6.82
N ARG A 94 14.77 1.09 6.00
CA ARG A 94 14.84 -0.36 5.67
C ARG A 94 15.31 -0.61 4.23
N GLY A 95 15.81 0.41 3.54
CA GLY A 95 16.23 0.31 2.15
C GLY A 95 15.07 0.10 1.18
N VAL A 96 13.82 0.34 1.58
CA VAL A 96 12.63 0.19 0.74
C VAL A 96 12.26 1.54 0.15
N TYR A 97 12.21 1.65 -1.18
CA TYR A 97 11.71 2.84 -1.87
C TYR A 97 10.38 2.54 -2.54
N HIS A 98 9.32 3.29 -2.22
CA HIS A 98 7.97 3.06 -2.75
C HIS A 98 7.88 3.28 -4.27
N ARG A 99 8.49 4.37 -4.77
CA ARG A 99 8.54 4.80 -6.18
C ARG A 99 7.22 5.12 -6.89
N ASP A 100 6.07 4.80 -6.31
CA ASP A 100 4.74 5.16 -6.85
C ASP A 100 3.89 5.95 -5.84
N LEU A 101 4.49 6.93 -5.16
CA LEU A 101 3.73 7.80 -4.24
C LEU A 101 2.91 8.81 -5.05
N LYS A 102 1.60 8.64 -5.00
CA LYS A 102 0.60 9.51 -5.64
C LYS A 102 -0.71 9.44 -4.85
N PRO A 103 -1.62 10.42 -4.96
CA PRO A 103 -2.86 10.46 -4.18
C PRO A 103 -3.72 9.19 -4.22
N GLU A 104 -3.71 8.46 -5.34
CA GLU A 104 -4.44 7.21 -5.56
C GLU A 104 -3.91 6.06 -4.68
N ASN A 105 -2.63 6.12 -4.29
CA ASN A 105 -1.97 5.14 -3.42
C ASN A 105 -1.96 5.59 -1.95
N LEU A 106 -2.70 6.65 -1.61
CA LEU A 106 -2.86 7.17 -0.26
C LEU A 106 -4.31 6.97 0.16
N LEU A 107 -4.53 6.05 1.09
CA LEU A 107 -5.86 5.72 1.62
C LEU A 107 -6.08 6.40 2.99
N LEU A 108 -7.32 6.45 3.44
CA LEU A 108 -7.71 6.93 4.76
C LEU A 108 -8.45 5.84 5.53
N ASP A 109 -8.04 5.57 6.77
CA ASP A 109 -8.81 4.71 7.65
C ASP A 109 -10.10 5.39 8.16
N GLU A 110 -10.88 4.68 8.96
CA GLU A 110 -12.14 5.18 9.55
C GLU A 110 -11.94 6.35 10.53
N ASN A 111 -10.73 6.51 11.07
CA ASN A 111 -10.35 7.59 11.96
C ASN A 111 -9.70 8.77 11.20
N GLY A 112 -9.66 8.69 9.87
CA GLY A 112 -9.04 9.68 9.00
C GLY A 112 -7.52 9.72 9.12
N ASN A 113 -6.85 8.59 9.38
CA ASN A 113 -5.40 8.48 9.27
C ASN A 113 -4.98 7.97 7.90
N LEU A 114 -3.88 8.53 7.39
CA LEU A 114 -3.28 8.15 6.13
C LEU A 114 -2.67 6.75 6.20
N LYS A 115 -2.87 5.98 5.12
CA LYS A 115 -2.30 4.66 4.87
C LYS A 115 -1.70 4.63 3.47
N VAL A 116 -0.38 4.44 3.37
CA VAL A 116 0.30 4.22 2.09
C VAL A 116 0.04 2.79 1.62
N SER A 117 -0.35 2.62 0.36
CA SER A 117 -0.65 1.34 -0.28
C SER A 117 0.09 1.15 -1.60
N ASP A 118 0.01 -0.06 -2.16
CA ASP A 118 0.56 -0.44 -3.48
C ASP A 118 2.08 -0.33 -3.63
N PHE A 119 2.78 -1.31 -3.04
CA PHE A 119 4.22 -1.46 -3.14
C PHE A 119 4.66 -2.19 -4.42
N GLY A 120 3.76 -2.38 -5.40
CA GLY A 120 4.04 -3.15 -6.62
C GLY A 120 5.25 -2.63 -7.40
N LEU A 121 5.54 -1.33 -7.35
CA LEU A 121 6.69 -0.72 -8.02
C LEU A 121 7.89 -0.46 -7.09
N SER A 122 7.90 -1.02 -5.87
CA SER A 122 8.95 -0.76 -4.90
C SER A 122 10.32 -1.33 -5.31
N ALA A 123 11.39 -0.72 -4.80
CA ALA A 123 12.77 -1.21 -4.93
C ALA A 123 13.41 -1.44 -3.55
N LEU A 124 14.40 -2.33 -3.53
CA LEU A 124 15.31 -2.53 -2.40
C LEU A 124 16.67 -1.92 -2.79
N ALA A 125 17.28 -1.14 -1.90
CA ALA A 125 18.68 -0.72 -1.99
C ALA A 125 19.64 -1.91 -1.89
#